data_AF-A0A2E5ZNS0-F1
#
_entry.id   AF-A0A2E5ZNS0-F1
#
_cell.length_a   1.000
_cell.length_b   1.000
_cell.length_c   1.000
_cell.angle_alpha   90.00
_cell.angle_beta   90.00
_cell.angle_gamma   90.00
#
_symmetry.space_group_name_H-M   'P 1'
#
loop_
_entity.id
_entity.type
_entity.pdbx_description
1 polymer ?
#
loop_
_entity_poly.entity_id
_entity_poly.type
_entity_poly.pdbx_seq_one_letter_code
_entity_poly.pdbx_strand_id
1 'polypeptide(L)'
;MADRKLVDGTWAKELDQPVDLVIKTKCPTKWKIVDMESGKAYIGTDKNKTFQYWEPVDNERLKNIESELKELNKQLSKHIRFIDDTYEGLKNPINAARRWLGR
;
A
#
# COMPACT_ATOMS: atom_id res chain seq x y z
N MET A 1 24.06 20.17 3.61
CA MET A 1 22.59 20.33 3.64
C MET A 1 22.00 19.07 3.06
N ALA A 2 21.24 18.30 3.84
CA ALA A 2 20.70 17.03 3.38
C ALA A 2 19.30 17.28 2.81
N ASP A 3 19.20 17.34 1.49
CA ASP A 3 17.89 17.40 0.85
C ASP A 3 17.13 16.10 1.13
N ARG A 4 15.81 16.20 1.37
CA ARG A 4 14.94 15.05 1.65
C ARG A 4 14.20 14.65 0.38
N LYS A 5 14.20 13.37 0.05
CA LYS A 5 13.44 12.84 -1.08
C LYS A 5 11.99 12.61 -0.66
N LEU A 6 11.05 13.20 -1.38
CA LEU A 6 9.61 13.05 -1.16
C LEU A 6 9.07 11.81 -1.87
N VAL A 7 7.85 11.40 -1.50
CA VAL A 7 7.16 10.24 -2.10
C VAL A 7 6.96 10.41 -3.61
N ASP A 8 6.77 11.63 -4.09
CA ASP A 8 6.62 11.95 -5.53
C ASP A 8 7.95 11.94 -6.31
N GLY A 9 9.08 11.72 -5.62
CA GLY A 9 10.42 11.70 -6.21
C GLY A 9 11.10 13.05 -6.29
N THR A 10 10.44 14.14 -5.91
CA THR A 10 11.03 15.47 -5.80
C THR A 10 11.86 15.59 -4.51
N TRP A 11 12.61 16.70 -4.39
CA TRP A 11 13.49 16.96 -3.25
C TRP A 11 13.06 18.22 -2.50
N ALA A 12 12.98 18.11 -1.17
CA ALA A 12 12.73 19.22 -0.27
C ALA A 12 14.02 19.67 0.41
N LYS A 13 14.25 20.98 0.40
CA LYS A 13 15.42 21.59 1.03
C LYS A 13 15.24 21.66 2.55
N GLU A 14 16.19 21.12 3.29
CA GLU A 14 16.26 21.25 4.75
C GLU A 14 16.75 22.65 5.13
N LEU A 15 16.08 23.29 6.10
CA LEU A 15 16.46 24.60 6.64
C LEU A 15 17.50 24.43 7.76
N ASP A 16 18.41 25.40 7.89
CA ASP A 16 19.45 25.37 8.92
C ASP A 16 18.89 25.57 10.34
N GLN A 17 17.68 26.15 10.46
CA GLN A 17 16.98 26.37 11.71
C GLN A 17 15.55 25.81 11.62
N PRO A 18 15.02 25.23 12.72
CA PRO A 18 13.65 24.75 12.76
C PRO A 18 12.65 25.91 12.64
N VAL A 19 11.51 25.64 12.02
CA VAL A 19 10.42 26.60 11.86
C VAL A 19 9.11 25.98 12.35
N ASP A 20 8.29 26.79 13.01
CA ASP A 20 6.99 26.35 13.51
C ASP A 20 5.94 26.36 12.38
N LEU A 21 5.34 25.19 12.13
CA LEU A 21 4.18 25.04 11.25
C LEU A 21 2.89 25.06 12.09
N VAL A 22 2.24 26.22 12.19
CA VAL A 22 1.06 26.42 13.06
C VAL A 22 -0.20 26.67 12.23
N ILE A 23 -1.24 25.86 12.45
CA ILE A 23 -2.58 26.07 11.89
C ILE A 23 -3.52 26.54 13.02
N LYS A 24 -4.08 27.75 12.89
CA LYS A 24 -5.09 28.29 13.83
C LYS A 24 -6.48 28.18 13.21
N THR A 25 -7.39 27.47 13.87
CA THR A 25 -8.73 27.18 13.34
C THR A 25 -9.75 26.99 14.45
N LYS A 26 -11.01 27.35 14.19
CA LYS A 26 -12.16 27.03 15.06
C LYS A 26 -12.75 25.65 14.79
N CYS A 27 -12.43 25.06 13.64
CA CYS A 27 -12.91 23.74 13.22
C CYS A 27 -11.68 22.90 12.87
N PRO A 28 -11.09 22.14 13.81
CA PRO A 28 -9.88 21.35 13.56
C PRO A 28 -10.15 20.14 12.65
N THR A 29 -11.31 19.50 12.81
CA THR A 29 -11.72 18.29 12.05
C THR A 29 -11.83 18.47 10.54
N LYS A 30 -11.89 19.71 10.03
CA LYS A 30 -11.88 19.98 8.58
C LYS A 30 -10.47 19.89 7.97
N TRP A 31 -9.42 19.95 8.79
CA TRP A 31 -8.04 20.00 8.32
C TRP A 31 -7.42 18.62 8.33
N LYS A 32 -6.68 18.33 7.25
CA LYS A 32 -5.85 17.15 7.11
C LYS A 32 -4.44 17.60 6.72
N ILE A 33 -3.43 17.12 7.42
CA ILE A 33 -2.02 17.29 7.05
C ILE A 33 -1.48 15.96 6.54
N VAL A 34 -0.59 16.03 5.56
CA VAL A 34 0.10 14.88 5.00
C VAL A 34 1.57 15.19 5.04
N ASP A 35 2.35 14.32 5.69
CA ASP A 35 3.79 14.34 5.59
C ASP A 35 4.18 13.83 4.20
N MET A 36 4.79 14.69 3.38
CA MET A 36 5.14 14.38 2.00
C MET A 36 6.40 13.51 1.87
N GLU A 37 7.19 13.36 2.94
CA GLU A 37 8.34 12.44 2.97
C GLU A 37 7.87 11.00 3.20
N SER A 38 6.96 10.77 4.15
CA SER A 38 6.48 9.42 4.49
C SER A 38 5.10 9.04 3.92
N GLY A 39 4.33 10.01 3.44
CA GLY A 39 2.94 9.82 2.99
C GLY A 39 1.91 9.68 4.12
N LYS A 40 2.32 9.75 5.39
CA LYS A 40 1.40 9.63 6.54
C LYS A 40 0.47 10.83 6.65
N ALA A 41 -0.79 10.55 6.96
CA ALA A 41 -1.81 11.58 7.09
C ALA A 41 -2.32 11.71 8.51
N TYR A 42 -2.68 12.93 8.91
CA TYR A 42 -3.25 13.25 10.20
C TYR A 42 -4.44 14.19 10.02
N ILE A 43 -5.47 14.04 10.85
CA ILE A 43 -6.65 14.89 10.87
C ILE A 43 -6.68 15.71 12.16
N GLY A 44 -7.14 16.96 12.07
CA GLY A 44 -7.26 17.81 13.25
C GLY A 44 -8.33 17.26 14.20
N THR A 45 -8.09 17.34 15.50
CA THR A 45 -9.02 16.89 16.55
C THR A 45 -9.42 18.05 17.46
N ASP A 46 -10.61 17.95 18.06
CA ASP A 46 -11.13 18.88 19.06
C ASP A 46 -10.88 18.40 20.50
N LYS A 47 -10.25 17.23 20.66
CA LYS A 47 -9.85 16.68 21.95
C LYS A 47 -8.85 17.64 22.59
N ASN A 48 -9.35 18.47 23.50
CA ASN A 48 -8.67 19.60 24.13
C ASN A 48 -7.61 19.15 25.15
N LYS A 49 -6.68 18.29 24.72
CA LYS A 49 -5.51 17.87 25.49
C LYS A 49 -4.34 18.74 25.07
N THR A 50 -3.60 19.25 26.04
CA THR A 50 -2.40 20.07 25.82
C THR A 50 -1.48 19.37 24.81
N PHE A 51 -1.27 20.01 23.66
CA PHE A 51 -0.39 19.56 22.57
C PHE A 51 -0.86 18.37 21.70
N GLN A 52 -2.12 17.90 21.80
CA GLN A 52 -2.66 16.84 20.92
C GLN A 52 -3.66 17.40 19.90
N TYR A 53 -3.16 18.13 18.91
CA TYR A 53 -3.99 18.75 17.87
C TYR A 53 -4.31 17.84 16.67
N TRP A 54 -3.58 16.73 16.53
CA TRP A 54 -3.62 15.87 15.35
C TRP A 54 -3.75 14.40 15.76
N GLU A 55 -4.66 13.69 15.12
CA GLU A 55 -4.78 12.24 15.22
C GLU A 55 -4.33 11.60 13.90
N PRO A 56 -3.55 10.51 13.95
CA PRO A 56 -3.21 9.78 12.75
C PRO A 56 -4.49 9.29 12.08
N VAL A 57 -4.57 9.48 10.77
CA VAL A 57 -5.64 8.87 9.98
C VAL A 57 -5.27 7.41 9.82
N ASP A 58 -5.84 6.55 10.67
CA ASP A 58 -5.76 5.11 10.44
C ASP A 58 -6.62 4.79 9.23
N ASN A 59 -5.98 4.41 8.13
CA ASN A 59 -6.68 4.16 6.89
C ASN A 59 -7.17 2.71 6.90
N GLU A 60 -8.13 2.42 7.78
CA GLU A 60 -8.77 1.10 7.87
C GLU A 60 -9.24 0.60 6.51
N ARG A 61 -9.71 1.53 5.66
CA ARG A 61 -10.05 1.24 4.28
C ARG A 61 -8.86 0.70 3.48
N LEU A 62 -7.66 1.29 3.58
CA LEU A 62 -6.46 0.75 2.93
C LEU A 62 -6.08 -0.62 3.49
N LYS A 63 -6.13 -0.81 4.82
CA LYS A 63 -5.85 -2.12 5.43
C LYS A 63 -6.81 -3.19 4.92
N ASN A 64 -8.10 -2.85 4.79
CA ASN A 64 -9.12 -3.75 4.27
C ASN A 64 -8.85 -4.07 2.79
N ILE A 65 -8.52 -3.07 1.97
CA ILE A 65 -8.17 -3.27 0.55
C ILE A 65 -6.92 -4.16 0.42
N GLU A 66 -5.89 -3.95 1.23
CA GLU A 66 -4.68 -4.79 1.23
C GLU A 66 -5.01 -6.24 1.59
N SER A 67 -5.89 -6.46 2.57
CA SER A 67 -6.37 -7.79 2.96
C SER A 67 -7.16 -8.47 1.83
N GLU A 68 -8.09 -7.74 1.20
CA GLU A 68 -8.88 -8.23 0.07
C GLU A 68 -7.99 -8.62 -1.13
N LEU A 69 -7.02 -7.77 -1.48
CA LEU A 69 -6.04 -8.04 -2.54
C LEU A 69 -5.21 -9.29 -2.25
N LYS A 70 -4.80 -9.48 -0.99
CA LYS A 70 -4.04 -10.66 -0.57
C LYS A 70 -4.85 -11.94 -0.75
N GLU A 71 -6.11 -11.95 -0.36
CA GLU A 71 -6.96 -13.14 -0.51
C GLU A 71 -7.29 -13.41 -1.99
N LEU A 72 -7.51 -12.37 -2.78
CA LEU A 72 -7.70 -12.50 -4.23
C LEU A 72 -6.47 -13.13 -4.91
N ASN A 73 -5.26 -12.66 -4.58
CA ASN A 73 -4.01 -13.21 -5.12
C ASN A 73 -3.83 -14.69 -4.75
N LYS A 74 -4.22 -15.06 -3.53
CA LYS A 74 -4.16 -16.46 -3.07
C LYS A 74 -5.13 -17.35 -3.84
N GLN A 75 -6.34 -16.87 -4.14
CA GLN A 75 -7.29 -17.59 -4.99
C GLN A 75 -6.76 -17.74 -6.42
N LEU A 76 -6.27 -16.65 -7.00
CA LEU A 76 -5.67 -16.66 -8.34
C LEU A 76 -4.50 -17.65 -8.42
N SER A 77 -3.62 -17.66 -7.42
CA SER A 77 -2.49 -18.59 -7.33
C SER A 77 -2.93 -20.06 -7.30
N LYS A 78 -4.03 -20.38 -6.60
CA LYS A 78 -4.59 -21.74 -6.59
C LYS A 78 -5.10 -22.15 -7.97
N HIS A 79 -5.77 -21.24 -8.67
CA HIS A 79 -6.25 -21.50 -10.03
C HIS A 79 -5.11 -21.70 -11.02
N ILE A 80 -4.04 -20.91 -10.91
CA ILE A 80 -2.84 -21.09 -11.75
C ILE A 80 -2.23 -22.47 -11.52
N ARG A 81 -2.03 -22.89 -10.26
CA ARG A 81 -1.51 -24.23 -9.95
C ARG A 81 -2.39 -25.34 -10.51
N PHE A 82 -3.70 -25.21 -10.38
CA PHE A 82 -4.63 -26.19 -10.96
C PHE A 82 -4.46 -26.30 -12.48
N ILE A 83 -4.29 -25.18 -13.17
CA ILE A 83 -4.04 -25.16 -14.62
C ILE A 83 -2.70 -25.83 -14.95
N ASP A 84 -1.64 -25.50 -14.22
CA ASP A 84 -0.31 -26.08 -14.42
C ASP A 84 -0.33 -27.61 -14.21
N ASP A 85 -0.95 -28.06 -13.11
CA ASP A 85 -1.11 -29.47 -12.79
C ASP A 85 -1.93 -30.20 -13.86
N THR A 86 -2.97 -29.56 -14.38
CA THR A 86 -3.81 -30.11 -15.46
C THR A 86 -3.01 -30.22 -16.77
N TYR A 87 -2.23 -29.20 -17.13
CA TYR A 87 -1.40 -29.20 -18.33
C TYR A 87 -0.34 -30.31 -18.28
N GLU A 88 0.37 -30.44 -17.15
CA GLU A 88 1.35 -31.52 -16.97
C GLU A 88 0.68 -32.90 -16.97
N GLY A 89 -0.50 -33.02 -16.35
CA GLY A 89 -1.32 -34.23 -16.37
C GLY A 89 -1.75 -34.66 -17.78
N LEU A 90 -2.08 -33.72 -18.66
CA LEU A 90 -2.46 -33.99 -20.07
C LEU A 90 -1.25 -34.27 -20.97
N LYS A 91 -0.10 -33.65 -20.68
CA LYS A 91 1.13 -33.81 -21.45
C LYS A 91 1.65 -35.25 -21.42
N ASN A 92 1.49 -35.95 -20.29
CA ASN A 92 1.94 -37.34 -20.13
C ASN A 92 1.23 -38.35 -21.06
N PRO A 93 -0.12 -38.44 -21.10
CA PRO A 93 -0.82 -39.34 -22.03
C PRO A 93 -0.68 -38.94 -23.49
N ILE A 94 -0.59 -37.63 -23.82
CA ILE A 94 -0.31 -37.19 -25.20
C ILE A 94 1.08 -37.67 -25.64
N ASN A 95 2.09 -37.53 -24.78
CA ASN A 95 3.43 -38.03 -25.07
C ASN A 95 3.48 -39.56 -25.17
N ALA A 96 2.72 -40.26 -24.33
CA ALA A 96 2.60 -41.73 -24.40
C ALA A 96 1.95 -42.18 -25.72
N ALA A 97 0.85 -41.55 -26.13
CA ALA A 97 0.19 -41.82 -27.41
C ALA A 97 1.10 -41.51 -28.61
N ARG A 98 1.84 -40.39 -28.57
CA ARG A 98 2.81 -40.03 -29.63
C ARG A 98 3.96 -41.03 -29.73
N ARG A 99 4.44 -41.60 -28.61
CA ARG A 99 5.45 -42.67 -28.62
C ARG A 99 4.91 -44.01 -29.14
N TRP A 100 3.63 -44.29 -28.91
CA TRP A 100 2.96 -45.52 -29.36
C TRP A 100 2.62 -45.49 -30.86
N LEU A 101 2.15 -44.35 -31.37
CA LEU A 101 1.80 -44.13 -32.78
C LEU A 101 3.01 -43.79 -33.67
N GLY A 102 4.13 -43.39 -33.09
CA GLY A 102 5.38 -43.06 -33.80
C GLY A 102 6.34 -44.24 -33.98
N ARG A 103 5.83 -45.48 -33.90
CA ARG A 103 6.53 -46.71 -34.29
C ARG A 103 6.09 -47.13 -35.68
#